data_AF-A0A7C9DV79-F1
#
_entry.id   AF-A0A7C9DV79-F1
#
_cell.length_a   1.000
_cell.length_b   1.000
_cell.length_c   1.000
_cell.angle_alpha   90.00
_cell.angle_beta   90.00
_cell.angle_gamma   90.00
#
_symmetry.space_group_name_H-M   'P 1'
#
loop_
_entity.id
_entity.type
_entity.pdbx_description
1 polymer ?
#
loop_
_entity_poly.entity_id
_entity_poly.type
_entity_poly.pdbx_seq_one_letter_code
_entity_poly.pdbx_strand_id
1 'polypeptide(L)'
;ELYAVEEERVGVPVKGGLYEVDLVKRHLFPVYWTGENRRVLRGHWFAECGLDWLPLREDVAEQLEFAYRRQVWHRRRFQPSGLFAARVDLQGSTPGLHALFTGEDDTWEA
;
A
#
# COMPACT_ATOMS: atom_id res chain seq x y z
N GLU A 1 -17.69 -1.85 37.69
CA GLU A 1 -17.30 -0.67 36.89
C GLU A 1 -16.81 -1.13 35.53
N LEU A 2 -17.65 -1.19 34.50
CA LEU A 2 -17.19 -1.52 33.14
C LEU A 2 -18.05 -0.78 32.11
N TYR A 3 -18.14 0.54 32.24
CA TYR A 3 -18.41 1.39 31.09
C TYR A 3 -17.06 1.98 30.72
N ALA A 4 -16.27 1.19 29.97
CA ALA A 4 -15.18 1.78 29.22
C ALA A 4 -15.86 2.82 28.34
N VAL A 5 -15.54 4.09 28.56
CA VAL A 5 -15.96 5.18 27.70
C VAL A 5 -15.44 4.80 26.32
N GLU A 6 -16.32 4.28 25.46
CA GLU A 6 -16.06 4.28 24.04
C GLU A 6 -15.94 5.77 23.72
N GLU A 7 -14.70 6.28 23.70
CA GLU A 7 -14.40 7.59 23.14
C GLU A 7 -15.28 7.75 21.91
N GLU A 8 -15.93 8.91 21.79
CA GLU A 8 -16.73 9.30 20.63
C GLU A 8 -15.82 9.31 19.39
N ARG A 9 -15.54 8.11 18.88
CA ARG A 9 -14.66 7.86 17.76
C ARG A 9 -15.53 8.02 16.55
N VAL A 10 -15.45 9.20 15.97
CA VAL A 10 -16.09 9.52 14.69
C VAL A 10 -15.53 8.56 13.64
N GLY A 11 -16.26 7.49 13.37
CA GLY A 11 -15.99 6.58 12.27
C GLY A 11 -16.21 7.29 10.94
N VAL A 12 -15.35 7.04 9.96
CA VAL A 12 -15.57 7.58 8.61
C VAL A 12 -16.55 6.66 7.88
N PRO A 13 -17.75 7.12 7.50
CA PRO A 13 -18.70 6.30 6.78
C PRO A 13 -18.19 5.98 5.37
N VAL A 14 -18.29 4.71 4.98
CA VAL A 14 -17.87 4.21 3.67
C VAL A 14 -18.95 3.29 3.08
N LYS A 15 -18.79 2.90 1.81
CA LYS A 15 -19.72 2.00 1.09
C LYS A 15 -21.20 2.43 1.25
N GLY A 16 -21.46 3.73 1.11
CA GLY A 16 -22.81 4.28 1.24
C GLY A 16 -23.36 4.32 2.67
N GLY A 17 -22.49 4.34 3.69
CA GLY A 17 -22.89 4.38 5.10
C GLY A 17 -23.21 3.02 5.72
N LEU A 18 -23.04 1.93 4.96
CA LEU A 18 -23.21 0.56 5.46
C LEU A 18 -22.11 0.14 6.44
N TYR A 19 -20.95 0.75 6.31
CA TYR A 19 -19.76 0.47 7.10
C TYR A 19 -19.12 1.78 7.57
N GLU A 20 -18.45 1.72 8.71
CA GLU A 20 -17.58 2.77 9.20
C GLU A 20 -16.15 2.27 9.36
N VAL A 21 -15.19 3.20 9.27
CA VAL A 21 -13.78 2.92 9.47
C VAL A 21 -13.27 3.69 10.69
N ASP A 22 -12.77 2.96 11.69
CA ASP A 22 -11.91 3.51 12.74
C ASP A 22 -10.49 3.60 12.18
N LEU A 23 -10.03 4.82 11.91
CA LEU A 23 -8.70 5.09 11.34
C LEU A 23 -7.56 4.81 12.32
N VAL A 24 -7.83 4.89 13.63
CA VAL A 24 -6.84 4.65 14.69
C VAL A 24 -6.64 3.16 14.86
N LYS A 25 -7.73 2.39 14.98
CA LYS A 25 -7.67 0.92 15.07
C LYS A 25 -7.44 0.25 13.71
N ARG A 26 -7.65 0.98 12.61
CA ARG A 26 -7.56 0.50 11.23
C ARG A 26 -8.51 -0.68 10.96
N HIS A 27 -9.74 -0.54 11.42
CA HIS A 27 -10.79 -1.54 11.23
C HIS A 27 -12.02 -0.95 10.56
N LEU A 28 -12.54 -1.70 9.59
CA LEU A 28 -13.84 -1.50 8.98
C LEU A 28 -14.84 -2.40 9.70
N PHE A 29 -15.96 -1.82 10.15
CA PHE A 29 -17.02 -2.55 10.83
C PHE A 29 -18.39 -2.15 10.27
N PRO A 30 -19.36 -3.08 10.24
CA PRO A 30 -20.72 -2.79 9.80
C PRO A 30 -21.47 -1.91 10.80
N VAL A 31 -22.33 -1.02 10.30
CA VAL A 31 -23.08 -0.06 11.13
C VAL A 31 -24.41 -0.65 11.61
N TYR A 32 -25.14 -1.35 10.74
CA TYR A 32 -26.53 -1.75 11.00
C TYR A 32 -26.72 -3.23 11.39
N TRP A 33 -25.65 -4.02 11.39
CA TRP A 33 -25.71 -5.44 11.78
C TRP A 33 -24.43 -5.85 12.50
N THR A 34 -24.49 -6.91 13.28
CA THR A 34 -23.30 -7.52 13.87
C THR A 34 -22.53 -8.28 12.79
N GLY A 35 -21.27 -7.95 12.59
CA GLY A 35 -20.38 -8.65 11.68
C GLY A 35 -18.92 -8.49 12.06
N GLU A 36 -18.05 -9.23 11.37
CA GLU A 36 -16.62 -9.19 11.64
C GLU A 36 -15.98 -7.88 11.20
N ASN A 37 -15.05 -7.41 12.02
CA ASN A 37 -14.17 -6.30 11.67
C ASN A 37 -13.19 -6.74 10.59
N ARG A 38 -13.09 -5.96 9.52
CA ARG A 38 -12.10 -6.18 8.46
C ARG A 38 -10.95 -5.19 8.63
N ARG A 39 -9.73 -5.66 8.40
CA ARG A 39 -8.55 -4.80 8.44
C ARG A 39 -8.58 -3.76 7.31
N VAL A 40 -8.23 -2.52 7.65
CA VAL A 40 -8.03 -1.42 6.69
C VAL A 40 -6.54 -1.19 6.52
N LEU A 41 -6.13 -0.98 5.27
CA LEU A 41 -4.75 -0.68 4.89
C LEU A 41 -4.74 0.64 4.10
N ARG A 42 -3.64 1.37 4.18
CA ARG A 42 -3.39 2.52 3.31
C ARG A 42 -2.79 2.01 1.99
N GLY A 43 -3.57 2.08 0.91
CA GLY A 43 -3.14 1.61 -0.41
C GLY A 43 -2.48 2.73 -1.21
N HIS A 44 -1.14 2.74 -1.26
CA HIS A 44 -0.37 3.62 -2.17
C HIS A 44 0.09 2.89 -3.42
N TRP A 45 0.46 1.62 -3.27
CA TRP A 45 0.99 0.78 -4.34
C TRP A 45 0.16 -0.50 -4.45
N PHE A 46 -0.11 -0.90 -5.68
CA PHE A 46 -0.93 -2.07 -5.99
C PHE A 46 -0.15 -3.01 -6.90
N ALA A 47 -0.38 -4.31 -6.75
CA ALA A 47 0.14 -5.32 -7.66
C ALA A 47 -1.01 -6.05 -8.32
N GLU A 48 -0.82 -6.37 -9.59
CA GLU A 48 -1.73 -7.21 -10.35
C GLU A 48 -1.69 -8.65 -9.78
N CYS A 49 -2.86 -9.16 -9.44
CA CYS A 49 -3.07 -10.52 -8.96
C CYS A 49 -4.20 -11.14 -9.77
N GLY A 50 -3.85 -11.79 -10.87
CA GLY A 50 -4.85 -12.31 -11.82
C GLY A 50 -5.52 -11.17 -12.58
N LEU A 51 -6.81 -10.96 -12.35
CA LEU A 51 -7.59 -9.87 -12.96
C LEU A 51 -7.76 -8.66 -12.04
N ASP A 52 -7.32 -8.76 -10.78
CA ASP A 52 -7.53 -7.75 -9.76
C ASP A 52 -6.24 -6.99 -9.42
N TRP A 53 -6.36 -5.72 -9.08
CA TRP A 53 -5.28 -4.93 -8.48
C TRP A 53 -5.43 -4.93 -6.97
N LEU A 54 -4.53 -5.63 -6.28
CA LEU A 54 -4.55 -5.75 -4.83
C LEU A 54 -3.53 -4.81 -4.20
N PRO A 55 -3.89 -4.12 -3.10
CA PRO A 55 -2.93 -3.27 -2.40
C PRO A 55 -1.80 -4.12 -1.87
N LEU A 56 -0.57 -3.65 -2.06
CA LEU A 56 0.60 -4.27 -1.44
C LEU A 56 0.53 -4.11 0.08
N ARG A 57 1.30 -4.96 0.78
CA ARG A 57 1.52 -4.77 2.22
C ARG A 57 2.10 -3.38 2.46
N GLU A 58 1.62 -2.71 3.49
CA GLU A 58 1.95 -1.31 3.78
C GLU A 58 3.46 -1.09 3.99
N ASP A 59 4.14 -2.04 4.65
CA ASP A 59 5.60 -2.00 4.85
C ASP A 59 6.40 -2.06 3.53
N VAL A 60 5.88 -2.78 2.54
CA VAL A 60 6.47 -2.84 1.19
C VAL A 60 6.11 -1.59 0.41
N ALA A 61 4.85 -1.18 0.44
CA ALA A 61 4.35 0.00 -0.27
C ALA A 61 5.07 1.28 0.19
N GLU A 62 5.35 1.43 1.49
CA GLU A 62 6.10 2.58 2.02
C GLU A 62 7.55 2.61 1.50
N GLN A 63 8.21 1.46 1.38
CA GLN A 63 9.57 1.39 0.84
C GLN A 63 9.60 1.73 -0.66
N LEU A 64 8.60 1.28 -1.42
CA LEU A 64 8.43 1.64 -2.82
C LEU A 64 8.18 3.13 -2.98
N GLU A 65 7.27 3.69 -2.20
CA GLU A 65 6.95 5.12 -2.20
C GLU A 65 8.19 5.97 -1.88
N PHE A 66 8.98 5.54 -0.90
CA PHE A 66 10.22 6.23 -0.54
C PHE A 66 11.25 6.20 -1.68
N ALA A 67 11.43 5.05 -2.33
CA ALA A 67 12.34 4.93 -3.46
C ALA A 67 11.87 5.77 -4.66
N TYR A 68 10.56 5.75 -4.94
CA TYR A 68 9.94 6.53 -6.00
C TYR A 68 10.13 8.04 -5.76
N ARG A 69 9.80 8.55 -4.57
CA ARG A 69 10.03 9.96 -4.22
C ARG A 69 11.49 10.40 -4.27
N ARG A 70 12.41 9.45 -4.07
CA ARG A 70 13.86 9.65 -4.22
C ARG A 70 14.34 9.52 -5.66
N GLN A 71 13.42 9.47 -6.61
CA GLN A 71 13.69 9.44 -8.05
C GLN A 71 14.62 8.29 -8.42
N VAL A 72 14.29 7.08 -7.96
CA VAL A 72 15.06 5.85 -8.23
C VAL A 72 15.36 5.64 -9.72
N TRP A 73 14.52 6.17 -10.62
CA TRP A 73 14.72 6.14 -12.06
C TRP A 73 16.00 6.84 -12.53
N HIS A 74 16.51 7.86 -11.81
CA HIS A 74 17.78 8.51 -12.14
C HIS A 74 19.02 7.62 -11.88
N ARG A 75 18.85 6.47 -11.23
CA ARG A 75 19.94 5.52 -10.94
C ARG A 75 19.86 4.25 -11.79
N ARG A 76 19.01 4.23 -12.82
CA ARG A 76 18.85 3.07 -13.68
C ARG A 76 20.13 2.81 -14.48
N ARG A 77 20.39 1.54 -14.76
CA ARG A 77 21.45 1.10 -15.66
C ARG A 77 20.83 0.35 -16.83
N PHE A 78 21.40 0.55 -18.01
CA PHE A 78 21.03 -0.21 -19.20
C PHE A 78 21.25 -1.71 -18.96
N GLN A 79 20.22 -2.50 -19.24
CA GLN A 79 20.23 -3.94 -19.09
C GLN A 79 20.34 -4.64 -20.45
N PRO A 80 20.85 -5.88 -20.51
CA PRO A 80 20.87 -6.68 -21.74
C PRO A 80 19.49 -6.88 -22.39
N SER A 81 18.41 -6.73 -21.63
CA SER A 81 17.02 -6.77 -22.14
C SER A 81 16.65 -5.56 -23.01
N GLY A 82 17.50 -4.53 -23.08
CA GLY A 82 17.23 -3.29 -23.83
C GLY A 82 16.55 -2.19 -23.02
N LEU A 83 16.29 -2.42 -21.73
CA LEU A 83 15.64 -1.46 -20.84
C LEU A 83 16.62 -0.87 -19.83
N PHE A 84 16.35 0.34 -19.37
CA PHE A 84 16.97 0.91 -18.18
C PHE A 84 16.28 0.35 -16.95
N ALA A 85 17.03 -0.20 -16.00
CA ALA A 85 16.48 -0.73 -14.76
C ALA A 85 17.25 -0.28 -13.52
N ALA A 86 16.53 0.03 -12.45
CA ALA A 86 17.07 0.31 -11.12
C ALA A 86 16.43 -0.66 -10.13
N ARG A 87 17.26 -1.24 -9.27
CA ARG A 87 16.84 -2.20 -8.25
C ARG A 87 16.69 -1.51 -6.91
N VAL A 88 15.61 -1.83 -6.21
CA VAL A 88 15.38 -1.45 -4.81
C VAL A 88 15.24 -2.74 -4.01
N ASP A 89 16.21 -3.01 -3.13
CA ASP A 89 16.10 -4.11 -2.20
C ASP A 89 15.08 -3.77 -1.12
N LEU A 90 14.08 -4.64 -0.96
CA LEU A 90 12.99 -4.48 -0.01
C LEU A 90 13.36 -5.20 1.28
N GLN A 91 13.33 -4.47 2.38
CA GLN A 91 13.52 -5.00 3.72
C GLN A 91 12.22 -5.65 4.20
N GLY A 92 12.33 -6.74 4.95
CA GLY A 92 11.17 -7.38 5.57
C GLY A 92 11.28 -8.89 5.70
N SER A 93 10.12 -9.55 5.76
CA SER A 93 9.99 -10.97 6.09
C SER A 93 10.46 -11.92 4.99
N THR A 94 10.58 -11.47 3.75
CA THR A 94 10.97 -12.30 2.61
C THR A 94 12.39 -11.93 2.17
N PRO A 95 13.41 -12.75 2.50
CA PRO A 95 14.78 -12.48 2.12
C PRO A 95 14.94 -12.38 0.60
N GLY A 96 15.68 -11.37 0.14
CA GLY A 96 16.00 -11.18 -1.28
C GLY A 96 14.86 -10.60 -2.13
N LEU A 97 13.74 -10.24 -1.54
CA LEU A 97 12.68 -9.51 -2.23
C LEU A 97 13.21 -8.14 -2.69
N HIS A 98 12.97 -7.80 -3.95
CA HIS A 98 13.39 -6.54 -4.54
C HIS A 98 12.38 -6.09 -5.59
N ALA A 99 12.34 -4.79 -5.82
CA ALA A 99 11.57 -4.19 -6.90
C ALA A 99 12.50 -3.67 -7.99
N LEU A 100 12.04 -3.78 -9.24
CA LEU A 100 12.73 -3.24 -10.42
C LEU A 100 11.91 -2.10 -11.00
N PHE A 101 12.52 -0.92 -11.07
CA PHE A 101 11.98 0.23 -11.77
C PHE A 101 12.58 0.24 -13.17
N THR A 102 11.76 -0.10 -14.16
CA THR A 102 12.19 -0.22 -15.55
C THR A 102 11.67 0.94 -16.40
N GLY A 103 12.35 1.27 -17.49
CA GLY A 103 11.87 2.20 -18.50
C GLY A 103 12.66 2.09 -19.80
N GLU A 104 12.09 2.60 -20.87
CA GLU A 104 12.68 2.54 -22.22
C GLU A 104 13.75 3.62 -22.43
N ASP A 105 13.60 4.76 -21.76
CA ASP A 105 14.47 5.93 -21.89
C ASP A 105 15.00 6.41 -20.51
N ASP A 106 16.09 7.19 -20.55
CA ASP A 106 16.69 7.77 -19.33
C ASP A 106 16.02 9.08 -18.89
N THR A 107 15.10 9.59 -19.70
CA THR A 107 14.47 10.92 -19.58
C THR A 107 13.17 10.96 -18.78
N TRP A 108 12.90 9.94 -17.97
CA TRP A 108 11.61 9.80 -17.27
C TRP A 108 11.19 11.08 -16.52
N GLU A 109 10.16 11.77 -17.05
CA GLU A 109 9.45 12.86 -16.38
C GLU A 109 8.16 12.27 -15.80
N ALA A 110 8.07 12.27 -14.47
CA ALA A 110 6.93 11.78 -13.71
C ALA A 110 5.77 12.78 -13.71
#